data_AF-A0A8H7EP63-F1
#
_entry.id   AF-A0A8H7EP63-F1
#
_cell.length_a   1.000
_cell.length_b   1.000
_cell.length_c   1.000
_cell.angle_alpha   90.00
_cell.angle_beta   90.00
_cell.angle_gamma   90.00
#
_symmetry.space_group_name_H-M   'P 1'
#
loop_
_entity.id
_entity.type
_entity.pdbx_description
1 polymer ?
#
loop_
_entity_poly.entity_id
_entity_poly.type
_entity_poly.pdbx_seq_one_letter_code
_entity_poly.pdbx_strand_id
1 'polypeptide(L)'
;MNTLPSELLQNIANRLSRRNLCVLLCVCRSWNLILKPQLYMSLDDITQQQFKELVKTLTDTAAHRPLGHLVRKLLIPITLDREDLSFLPQLFPSVTEISVKVRGRLDPSPILQQWKYLAKISLDNTMGTPHTFPKPSLQGCLTHVSVSTEGITGWVDVISEHASIQELTLTLFNIVGNNADNIISFSELEKLHHKLPRLRSLKIHNLKVHGDLPTHIASCNNLRELSLMSDSIHPWGHYFARKYTSLEALNLYVDWENDIEVKRGMAPLAYACRKLKKLNIPCMEVYNTFLDILSAIRAPMTHVTYDTWDKPWFSKTIHSFSNTLSCVKIHGQDDVVIKDVLERLIICPSLVDLELIFLFQDLGLDYILDELKGLQRLYLKGNRIVLERNRTSSIRHGLKDLALCGNDVEDAVHGYISQYCPLLQSLSCTYLRFHTRSITICYPHPGLQFLGIHSYRNAIIQVVSMDTSEMIREREKYGRLDDQMASLGQHRKLNKDDPSIDEFRSFLYDKQQGSVQFNENRFDRKDQPGAERHLVLVRCPYVNEILLSRGLAPPIRFYM
;
A
#
# COMPACT_ATOMS: atom_id res chain seq x y z
N MET A 1 -20.14 35.18 -2.81
CA MET A 1 -19.75 34.04 -1.95
C MET A 1 -18.88 34.49 -0.77
N ASN A 2 -19.24 35.59 -0.09
CA ASN A 2 -18.46 36.15 1.04
C ASN A 2 -18.81 35.50 2.39
N THR A 3 -19.38 34.29 2.39
CA THR A 3 -20.05 33.74 3.59
C THR A 3 -19.42 32.47 4.14
N LEU A 4 -18.48 31.82 3.43
CA LEU A 4 -17.75 30.69 3.98
C LEU A 4 -16.42 31.15 4.59
N PRO A 5 -16.17 30.87 5.88
CA PRO A 5 -14.87 31.11 6.51
C PRO A 5 -13.73 30.46 5.73
N SER A 6 -12.60 31.15 5.63
CA SER A 6 -11.39 30.67 4.94
C SER A 6 -10.93 29.30 5.45
N GLU A 7 -11.14 29.03 6.74
CA GLU A 7 -10.75 27.80 7.42
C GLU A 7 -11.57 26.61 6.90
N LEU A 8 -12.86 26.80 6.64
CA LEU A 8 -13.71 25.74 6.07
C LEU A 8 -13.28 25.41 4.64
N LEU A 9 -13.02 26.43 3.82
CA LEU A 9 -12.57 26.24 2.44
C LEU A 9 -11.18 25.59 2.41
N GLN A 10 -10.29 25.94 3.33
CA GLN A 10 -8.99 25.31 3.49
C GLN A 10 -9.12 23.85 3.94
N ASN A 11 -10.02 23.56 4.89
CA ASN A 11 -10.29 22.18 5.33
C ASN A 11 -10.87 21.32 4.21
N ILE A 12 -11.75 21.88 3.37
CA ILE A 12 -12.26 21.20 2.17
C ILE A 12 -11.09 20.95 1.21
N ALA A 13 -10.30 21.98 0.91
CA ALA A 13 -9.17 21.88 0.00
C ALA A 13 -8.13 20.83 0.43
N ASN A 14 -7.83 20.74 1.73
CA ASN A 14 -6.92 19.75 2.31
C ASN A 14 -7.40 18.31 2.17
N ARG A 15 -8.70 18.08 1.96
CA ARG A 15 -9.29 16.74 1.77
C ARG A 15 -9.45 16.36 0.31
N LEU A 16 -9.28 17.32 -0.61
CA LEU A 16 -9.43 17.08 -2.03
C LEU A 16 -8.13 16.55 -2.63
N SER A 17 -8.26 15.62 -3.57
CA SER A 17 -7.12 15.18 -4.37
C SER A 17 -6.57 16.34 -5.22
N ARG A 18 -5.29 16.30 -5.56
CA ARG A 18 -4.63 17.30 -6.44
C ARG A 18 -5.40 17.49 -7.75
N ARG A 19 -5.94 16.41 -8.31
CA ARG A 19 -6.79 16.45 -9.51
C ARG A 19 -8.09 17.20 -9.29
N ASN A 20 -8.80 16.93 -8.20
CA ASN A 20 -10.04 17.63 -7.87
C ASN A 20 -9.77 19.12 -7.66
N LEU A 21 -8.67 19.47 -6.99
CA LEU A 21 -8.23 20.86 -6.85
C LEU A 21 -8.03 21.53 -8.22
N CYS A 22 -7.38 20.87 -9.19
CA CYS A 22 -7.23 21.40 -10.55
C CYS A 22 -8.59 21.63 -11.25
N VAL A 23 -9.52 20.68 -11.13
CA VAL A 23 -10.88 20.82 -11.72
C VAL A 23 -11.60 22.03 -11.11
N LEU A 24 -11.58 22.17 -9.78
CA LEU A 24 -12.26 23.25 -9.08
C LEU A 24 -11.67 24.63 -9.41
N LEU A 25 -10.36 24.71 -9.65
CA LEU A 25 -9.71 25.95 -10.10
C LEU A 25 -10.19 26.39 -11.49
N CYS A 26 -10.63 25.47 -12.34
CA CYS A 26 -11.22 25.79 -13.64
C CYS A 26 -12.66 26.30 -13.53
N VAL A 27 -13.38 25.98 -12.44
CA VAL A 27 -14.80 26.36 -12.26
C VAL A 27 -14.94 27.82 -11.84
N CYS A 28 -14.17 28.28 -10.86
CA CYS A 28 -14.35 29.62 -10.28
C CYS A 28 -13.02 30.32 -9.97
N ARG A 29 -12.77 31.47 -10.59
CA ARG A 29 -11.56 32.29 -10.35
C ARG A 29 -11.41 32.73 -8.90
N SER A 30 -12.50 32.96 -8.18
CA SER A 30 -12.47 33.38 -6.77
C SER A 30 -11.87 32.31 -5.85
N TRP A 31 -11.97 31.04 -6.22
CA TRP A 31 -11.36 29.94 -5.46
C TRP A 31 -9.85 29.84 -5.66
N ASN A 32 -9.30 30.49 -6.69
CA ASN A 32 -7.86 30.45 -6.95
C ASN A 32 -7.05 30.95 -5.77
N LEU A 33 -7.54 31.97 -5.04
CA LEU A 33 -6.83 32.51 -3.87
C LEU A 33 -6.65 31.48 -2.75
N ILE A 34 -7.56 30.51 -2.63
CA ILE A 34 -7.58 29.52 -1.55
C ILE A 34 -7.01 28.17 -2.01
N LEU A 35 -7.39 27.73 -3.21
CA LEU A 35 -7.03 26.41 -3.73
C LEU A 35 -5.63 26.38 -4.37
N LYS A 36 -5.18 27.48 -4.98
CA LYS A 36 -3.86 27.53 -5.64
C LYS A 36 -2.73 27.25 -4.64
N PRO A 37 -2.69 27.83 -3.43
CA PRO A 37 -1.71 27.45 -2.41
C PRO A 37 -1.69 25.95 -2.08
N GLN A 38 -2.85 25.30 -2.04
CA GLN A 38 -2.94 23.87 -1.72
C GLN A 38 -2.36 22.99 -2.83
N LEU A 39 -2.49 23.39 -4.10
CA LEU A 39 -1.84 22.69 -5.21
C LEU A 39 -0.30 22.74 -5.16
N TYR A 40 0.27 23.82 -4.66
CA TYR A 40 1.73 23.99 -4.56
C TYR A 40 2.29 23.47 -3.23
N MET A 41 1.44 23.14 -2.25
CA MET A 41 1.89 22.72 -0.93
C MET A 41 2.74 21.44 -0.97
N SER A 42 2.43 20.54 -1.89
CA SER A 42 3.22 19.33 -2.15
C SER A 42 3.60 19.26 -3.63
N LEU A 43 4.89 19.16 -3.89
CA LEU A 43 5.43 18.88 -5.21
C LEU A 43 6.05 17.49 -5.20
N ASP A 44 5.35 16.56 -5.85
CA ASP A 44 5.69 15.15 -5.97
C ASP A 44 5.83 14.71 -7.44
N ASP A 45 6.60 13.64 -7.65
CA ASP A 45 6.83 12.97 -8.93
C ASP A 45 7.27 13.90 -10.08
N ILE A 46 8.09 14.91 -9.74
CA ILE A 46 8.58 15.90 -10.71
C ILE A 46 9.64 15.27 -11.62
N THR A 47 9.41 15.30 -12.93
CA THR A 47 10.41 14.89 -13.92
C THR A 47 11.54 15.91 -14.04
N GLN A 48 12.67 15.53 -14.64
CA GLN A 48 13.81 16.45 -14.81
C GLN A 48 13.44 17.70 -15.63
N GLN A 49 12.63 17.53 -16.68
CA GLN A 49 12.16 18.66 -17.49
C GLN A 49 11.24 19.57 -16.68
N GLN A 50 10.27 19.00 -15.96
CA GLN A 50 9.35 19.76 -15.10
C GLN A 50 10.09 20.52 -14.00
N PHE A 51 11.14 19.92 -13.44
CA PHE A 51 11.98 20.57 -12.43
C PHE A 51 12.71 21.78 -13.03
N LYS A 52 13.33 21.65 -14.20
CA LYS A 52 13.99 22.77 -14.90
C LYS A 52 13.01 23.89 -15.24
N GLU A 53 11.83 23.56 -15.75
CA GLU A 53 10.78 24.52 -16.05
C GLU A 53 10.25 25.21 -14.78
N LEU A 54 10.11 24.47 -13.68
CA LEU A 54 9.72 25.00 -12.39
C LEU A 54 10.77 25.97 -11.85
N VAL A 55 12.05 25.58 -11.85
CA VAL A 55 13.17 26.43 -11.42
C VAL A 55 13.20 27.71 -12.25
N LYS A 56 13.15 27.60 -13.59
CA LYS A 56 13.09 28.75 -14.48
C LYS A 56 11.92 29.67 -14.16
N THR A 57 10.72 29.10 -14.01
CA THR A 57 9.50 29.88 -13.70
C THR A 57 9.62 30.60 -12.35
N LEU A 58 10.17 29.94 -11.34
CA LEU A 58 10.35 30.55 -10.01
C LEU A 58 11.42 31.64 -10.01
N THR A 59 12.49 31.47 -10.77
CA THR A 59 13.54 32.48 -10.95
C THR A 59 12.98 33.69 -11.71
N ASP A 60 12.25 33.48 -12.81
CA ASP A 60 11.63 34.55 -13.61
C ASP A 60 10.57 35.33 -12.82
N THR A 61 9.89 34.67 -11.87
CA THR A 61 8.84 35.28 -11.04
C THR A 61 9.31 35.75 -9.67
N ALA A 62 10.62 35.66 -9.37
CA ALA A 62 11.17 35.97 -8.05
C ALA A 62 10.86 37.40 -7.58
N ALA A 63 10.70 38.36 -8.51
CA ALA A 63 10.37 39.75 -8.22
C ALA A 63 8.96 39.99 -7.64
N HIS A 64 8.00 39.05 -7.81
CA HIS A 64 6.57 39.32 -7.57
C HIS A 64 5.90 38.37 -6.54
N ARG A 65 6.69 37.88 -5.57
CA ARG A 65 6.42 36.74 -4.65
C ARG A 65 6.70 35.39 -5.31
N PRO A 66 7.83 34.73 -5.02
CA PRO A 66 8.13 33.42 -5.59
C PRO A 66 7.13 32.40 -5.05
N LEU A 67 6.42 31.67 -5.93
CA LEU A 67 5.44 30.65 -5.53
C LEU A 67 6.02 29.57 -4.58
N GLY A 68 7.35 29.41 -4.57
CA GLY A 68 8.02 28.41 -3.76
C GLY A 68 7.89 28.60 -2.24
N HIS A 69 7.52 29.79 -1.74
CA HIS A 69 7.18 29.95 -0.31
C HIS A 69 5.92 29.17 0.13
N LEU A 70 5.10 28.74 -0.82
CA LEU A 70 3.90 27.93 -0.55
C LEU A 70 4.23 26.44 -0.42
N VAL A 71 5.38 26.01 -0.93
CA VAL A 71 5.79 24.61 -0.94
C VAL A 71 6.21 24.18 0.47
N ARG A 72 5.60 23.10 0.97
CA ARG A 72 5.89 22.49 2.27
C ARG A 72 6.53 21.12 2.12
N LYS A 73 6.12 20.36 1.11
CA LYS A 73 6.64 19.03 0.80
C LYS A 73 7.24 19.00 -0.60
N LEU A 74 8.48 18.57 -0.70
CA LEU A 74 9.25 18.54 -1.93
C LEU A 74 9.83 17.14 -2.14
N LEU A 75 9.25 16.36 -3.05
CA LEU A 75 9.71 15.02 -3.43
C LEU A 75 10.24 15.08 -4.87
N ILE A 76 11.56 15.03 -5.00
CA ILE A 76 12.28 15.13 -6.26
C ILE A 76 12.93 13.77 -6.54
N PRO A 77 12.29 12.91 -7.35
CA PRO A 77 12.78 11.55 -7.62
C PRO A 77 13.98 11.54 -8.59
N ILE A 78 14.32 12.69 -9.16
CA ILE A 78 15.47 12.87 -10.03
C ILE A 78 16.75 13.11 -9.23
N THR A 79 17.86 12.69 -9.81
CA THR A 79 19.18 12.94 -9.26
C THR A 79 19.59 14.38 -9.53
N LEU A 80 19.72 15.17 -8.46
CA LEU A 80 20.20 16.55 -8.50
C LEU A 80 21.71 16.62 -8.37
N ASP A 81 22.34 17.57 -9.06
CA ASP A 81 23.72 17.94 -8.78
C ASP A 81 23.82 18.91 -7.59
N ARG A 82 25.07 19.27 -7.24
CA ARG A 82 25.35 20.20 -6.14
C ARG A 82 24.78 21.59 -6.38
N GLU A 83 24.84 22.06 -7.62
CA GLU A 83 24.41 23.41 -7.97
C GLU A 83 22.90 23.50 -7.81
N ASP A 84 22.15 22.58 -8.42
CA ASP A 84 20.71 22.46 -8.31
C ASP A 84 20.25 22.38 -6.84
N LEU A 85 20.91 21.56 -6.01
CA LEU A 85 20.54 21.44 -4.60
C LEU A 85 20.77 22.76 -3.84
N SER A 86 21.83 23.50 -4.15
CA SER A 86 22.17 24.74 -3.46
C SER A 86 21.17 25.88 -3.68
N PHE A 87 20.41 25.84 -4.78
CA PHE A 87 19.35 26.81 -5.07
C PHE A 87 18.03 26.49 -4.36
N LEU A 88 17.79 25.23 -3.98
CA LEU A 88 16.49 24.83 -3.43
C LEU A 88 16.06 25.62 -2.19
N PRO A 89 16.93 25.95 -1.21
CA PRO A 89 16.49 26.73 -0.06
C PRO A 89 16.03 28.15 -0.38
N GLN A 90 16.61 28.76 -1.42
CA GLN A 90 16.22 30.09 -1.87
C GLN A 90 14.87 30.03 -2.60
N LEU A 91 14.67 29.01 -3.44
CA LEU A 91 13.42 28.81 -4.17
C LEU A 91 12.28 28.38 -3.25
N PHE A 92 12.56 27.52 -2.27
CA PHE A 92 11.58 26.88 -1.41
C PHE A 92 11.92 27.09 0.09
N PRO A 93 11.89 28.33 0.61
CA PRO A 93 12.35 28.65 1.97
C PRO A 93 11.47 28.08 3.09
N SER A 94 10.33 27.51 2.72
CA SER A 94 9.23 27.15 3.61
C SER A 94 8.99 25.64 3.72
N VAL A 95 9.92 24.85 3.16
CA VAL A 95 9.86 23.38 3.12
C VAL A 95 10.00 22.81 4.53
N THR A 96 9.11 21.87 4.84
CA THR A 96 9.09 21.07 6.06
C THR A 96 9.48 19.62 5.82
N GLU A 97 9.28 19.11 4.60
CA GLU A 97 9.63 17.75 4.17
C GLU A 97 10.32 17.79 2.82
N ILE A 98 11.51 17.21 2.73
CA ILE A 98 12.24 17.05 1.47
C ILE A 98 12.68 15.61 1.26
N SER A 99 12.52 15.11 0.04
CA SER A 99 13.14 13.88 -0.44
C SER A 99 13.83 14.16 -1.77
N VAL A 100 15.14 13.97 -1.83
CA VAL A 100 15.95 14.22 -3.02
C VAL A 100 16.93 13.09 -3.25
N LYS A 101 17.18 12.77 -4.53
CA LYS A 101 18.33 11.97 -4.91
C LYS A 101 19.49 12.90 -5.25
N VAL A 102 20.67 12.60 -4.75
CA VAL A 102 21.85 13.46 -4.93
C VAL A 102 22.92 12.72 -5.73
N ARG A 103 23.52 13.42 -6.71
CA ARG A 103 24.66 12.92 -7.47
C ARG A 103 25.97 13.25 -6.76
N GLY A 104 26.83 12.25 -6.63
CA GLY A 104 28.22 12.47 -6.27
C GLY A 104 28.43 12.79 -4.79
N ARG A 105 29.68 13.19 -4.48
CA ARG A 105 30.07 13.64 -3.14
C ARG A 105 29.49 15.03 -2.90
N LEU A 106 28.38 15.08 -2.18
CA LEU A 106 27.83 16.33 -1.69
C LEU A 106 27.84 16.35 -0.18
N ASP A 107 28.33 17.45 0.35
CA ASP A 107 27.99 17.88 1.70
C ASP A 107 26.71 18.72 1.64
N PRO A 108 25.54 18.18 2.04
CA PRO A 108 24.30 18.93 2.08
C PRO A 108 24.20 19.84 3.31
N SER A 109 25.06 19.72 4.33
CA SER A 109 25.00 20.54 5.57
C SER A 109 24.76 22.04 5.34
N PRO A 110 25.57 22.76 4.53
CA PRO A 110 25.38 24.20 4.32
C PRO A 110 24.07 24.54 3.60
N ILE A 111 23.51 23.60 2.84
CA ILE A 111 22.25 23.78 2.12
C ILE A 111 21.08 23.53 3.09
N LEU A 112 21.15 22.46 3.88
CA LEU A 112 20.10 22.10 4.84
C LEU A 112 19.92 23.14 5.94
N GLN A 113 21.00 23.81 6.36
CA GLN A 113 20.95 24.89 7.35
C GLN A 113 20.10 26.09 6.93
N GLN A 114 19.90 26.27 5.62
CA GLN A 114 19.08 27.37 5.11
C GLN A 114 17.57 27.10 5.31
N TRP A 115 17.17 25.84 5.53
CA TRP A 115 15.78 25.50 5.81
C TRP A 115 15.45 25.53 7.30
N LYS A 116 14.96 26.69 7.76
CA LYS A 116 14.54 26.91 9.14
C LYS A 116 13.44 25.95 9.64
N TYR A 117 12.56 25.50 8.75
CA TYR A 117 11.37 24.71 9.10
C TYR A 117 11.49 23.23 8.78
N LEU A 118 12.67 22.76 8.36
CA LEU A 118 12.85 21.39 7.92
C LEU A 118 12.64 20.41 9.09
N ALA A 119 11.61 19.57 8.96
CA ALA A 119 11.25 18.57 9.95
C ALA A 119 11.55 17.15 9.48
N LYS A 120 11.47 16.90 8.17
CA LYS A 120 11.71 15.59 7.55
C LYS A 120 12.66 15.71 6.39
N ILE A 121 13.66 14.85 6.37
CA ILE A 121 14.63 14.79 5.28
C ILE A 121 14.82 13.35 4.81
N SER A 122 14.85 13.16 3.50
CA SER A 122 15.19 11.91 2.83
C SER A 122 16.24 12.20 1.76
N LEU A 123 17.45 11.67 1.95
CA LEU A 123 18.58 11.82 1.05
C LEU A 123 18.95 10.45 0.49
N ASP A 124 18.80 10.28 -0.81
CA ASP A 124 19.24 9.08 -1.51
C ASP A 124 20.53 9.41 -2.27
N ASN A 125 21.69 9.13 -1.65
CA ASN A 125 22.97 9.40 -2.26
C ASN A 125 23.38 8.22 -3.15
N THR A 126 23.52 8.48 -4.44
CA THR A 126 23.71 7.41 -5.44
C THR A 126 25.17 7.05 -5.71
N MET A 127 26.16 7.87 -5.33
CA MET A 127 27.58 7.58 -5.59
C MET A 127 28.49 8.49 -4.75
N GLY A 128 29.18 8.01 -3.72
CA GLY A 128 30.29 8.76 -3.14
C GLY A 128 30.65 8.39 -1.69
N THR A 129 31.93 8.09 -1.48
CA THR A 129 32.49 7.81 -0.16
C THR A 129 32.22 8.94 0.85
N PRO A 130 31.81 8.61 2.09
CA PRO A 130 31.52 9.58 3.13
C PRO A 130 32.84 10.20 3.62
N HIS A 131 33.23 11.33 3.05
CA HIS A 131 34.27 12.16 3.64
C HIS A 131 33.62 13.39 4.24
N THR A 132 33.58 13.37 5.57
CA THR A 132 33.33 14.52 6.47
C THR A 132 32.14 15.38 6.07
N PHE A 133 30.96 15.05 6.60
CA PHE A 133 29.96 16.07 6.79
C PHE A 133 30.48 17.08 7.83
N PRO A 134 30.61 18.36 7.52
CA PRO A 134 30.78 19.40 8.53
C PRO A 134 29.52 19.51 9.38
N LYS A 135 29.76 19.73 10.68
CA LYS A 135 28.78 19.89 11.75
C LYS A 135 27.62 20.81 11.36
N PRO A 136 26.42 20.30 11.11
CA PRO A 136 25.30 21.15 10.81
C PRO A 136 24.62 21.67 12.07
N SER A 137 24.74 22.97 12.32
CA SER A 137 23.89 23.68 13.29
C SER A 137 22.46 23.87 12.75
N LEU A 138 21.75 22.80 12.38
CA LEU A 138 20.31 22.92 12.11
C LEU A 138 19.63 23.33 13.42
N GLN A 139 18.96 24.48 13.40
CA GLN A 139 18.14 24.95 14.52
C GLN A 139 16.89 24.06 14.67
N GLY A 140 17.05 22.89 15.28
CA GLY A 140 16.11 22.29 16.25
C GLY A 140 14.81 21.64 15.79
N CYS A 141 14.47 21.53 14.49
CA CYS A 141 13.17 20.99 14.08
C CYS A 141 13.19 19.58 13.46
N LEU A 142 14.38 19.02 13.20
CA LEU A 142 14.49 17.74 12.48
C LEU A 142 13.99 16.59 13.37
N THR A 143 12.95 15.92 12.90
CA THR A 143 12.30 14.81 13.60
C THR A 143 12.41 13.50 12.84
N HIS A 144 12.55 13.55 11.51
CA HIS A 144 12.65 12.37 10.66
C HIS A 144 13.84 12.50 9.72
N VAL A 145 14.70 11.50 9.71
CA VAL A 145 15.88 11.43 8.85
C VAL A 145 15.86 10.09 8.13
N SER A 146 15.92 10.11 6.80
CA SER A 146 16.14 8.95 5.95
C SER A 146 17.36 9.20 5.09
N VAL A 147 18.33 8.32 5.16
CA VAL A 147 19.60 8.48 4.45
C VAL A 147 19.97 7.16 3.82
N SER A 148 20.32 7.19 2.54
CA SER A 148 21.01 6.11 1.88
C SER A 148 22.50 6.46 1.74
N THR A 149 23.40 5.61 2.24
CA THR A 149 24.83 5.89 2.36
C THR A 149 25.65 4.60 2.25
N GLU A 150 26.94 4.72 1.93
CA GLU A 150 27.87 3.59 1.91
C GLU A 150 28.22 3.18 3.36
N GLY A 151 28.53 4.13 4.23
CA GLY A 151 28.84 3.88 5.66
C GLY A 151 28.14 4.82 6.63
N ILE A 152 28.12 4.45 7.92
CA ILE A 152 27.49 5.26 9.00
C ILE A 152 28.47 6.19 9.72
N THR A 153 29.78 5.93 9.65
CA THR A 153 30.82 6.55 10.50
C THR A 153 30.75 8.09 10.53
N GLY A 154 30.46 8.74 9.39
CA GLY A 154 30.25 10.20 9.32
C GLY A 154 28.82 10.67 9.66
N TRP A 155 27.83 9.80 9.48
CA TRP A 155 26.42 10.14 9.72
C TRP A 155 26.05 10.13 11.20
N VAL A 156 26.66 9.27 12.01
CA VAL A 156 26.41 9.26 13.46
C VAL A 156 26.72 10.63 14.05
N ASP A 157 27.86 11.23 13.69
CA ASP A 157 28.26 12.54 14.21
C ASP A 157 27.30 13.65 13.77
N VAL A 158 26.85 13.63 12.51
CA VAL A 158 25.88 14.61 11.98
C VAL A 158 24.54 14.50 12.68
N ILE A 159 23.99 13.29 12.72
CA ILE A 159 22.69 12.99 13.30
C ILE A 159 22.73 13.27 14.82
N SER A 160 23.89 13.11 15.45
CA SER A 160 24.06 13.31 16.88
C SER A 160 23.82 14.73 17.38
N GLU A 161 23.86 15.72 16.48
CA GLU A 161 23.57 17.12 16.82
C GLU A 161 22.06 17.39 16.93
N HIS A 162 21.22 16.42 16.55
CA HIS A 162 19.77 16.55 16.49
C HIS A 162 19.05 15.60 17.43
N ALA A 163 19.14 15.89 18.74
CA ALA A 163 18.44 15.15 19.80
C ALA A 163 16.89 15.12 19.65
N SER A 164 16.32 15.93 18.75
CA SER A 164 14.89 15.96 18.40
C SER A 164 14.44 14.82 17.49
N ILE A 165 15.37 14.08 16.88
CA ILE A 165 15.03 13.00 15.93
C ILE A 165 14.23 11.90 16.64
N GLN A 166 13.12 11.53 16.03
CA GLN A 166 12.19 10.49 16.47
C GLN A 166 12.18 9.30 15.51
N GLU A 167 12.42 9.54 14.22
CA GLU A 167 12.48 8.49 13.21
C GLU A 167 13.78 8.57 12.43
N LEU A 168 14.52 7.47 12.39
CA LEU A 168 15.76 7.35 11.64
C LEU A 168 15.68 6.15 10.70
N THR A 169 15.95 6.37 9.43
CA THR A 169 16.08 5.33 8.40
C THR A 169 17.46 5.42 7.77
N LEU A 170 18.20 4.33 7.80
CA LEU A 170 19.53 4.19 7.25
C LEU A 170 19.49 3.06 6.22
N THR A 171 19.76 3.37 4.96
CA THR A 171 19.93 2.37 3.90
C THR A 171 21.41 2.27 3.57
N LEU A 172 22.06 1.18 3.96
CA LEU A 172 23.48 0.97 3.68
C LEU A 172 23.65 0.29 2.32
N PHE A 173 24.47 0.83 1.44
CA PHE A 173 24.75 0.19 0.15
C PHE A 173 26.05 -0.60 0.20
N ASN A 174 26.03 -1.83 -0.33
CA ASN A 174 27.25 -2.59 -0.53
C ASN A 174 27.87 -2.25 -1.88
N ILE A 175 28.93 -1.45 -1.92
CA ILE A 175 29.69 -1.28 -3.16
C ILE A 175 30.47 -2.56 -3.42
N VAL A 176 30.14 -3.22 -4.53
CA VAL A 176 30.83 -4.40 -5.05
C VAL A 176 32.32 -4.08 -5.18
N GLY A 177 33.15 -4.63 -4.29
CA GLY A 177 34.61 -4.50 -4.34
C GLY A 177 35.29 -4.22 -3.00
N ASN A 178 34.61 -3.60 -2.03
CA ASN A 178 35.16 -3.31 -0.69
C ASN A 178 34.18 -3.77 0.40
N ASN A 179 34.20 -5.06 0.74
CA ASN A 179 33.30 -5.63 1.75
C ASN A 179 33.52 -5.10 3.18
N ALA A 180 34.59 -4.35 3.45
CA ALA A 180 34.95 -3.91 4.80
C ALA A 180 34.28 -2.62 5.26
N ASP A 181 33.83 -1.75 4.34
CA ASP A 181 33.49 -0.35 4.69
C ASP A 181 32.03 -0.15 5.14
N ASN A 182 31.15 -1.13 4.93
CA ASN A 182 29.70 -1.00 5.20
C ASN A 182 29.29 -1.61 6.53
N ILE A 183 30.22 -1.70 7.48
CA ILE A 183 30.01 -2.39 8.75
C ILE A 183 29.90 -1.38 9.89
N ILE A 184 28.75 -1.36 10.56
CA ILE A 184 28.53 -0.56 11.76
C ILE A 184 29.15 -1.26 12.96
N SER A 185 29.94 -0.56 13.77
CA SER A 185 30.40 -1.11 15.07
C SER A 185 29.32 -0.95 16.14
N PHE A 186 29.33 -1.83 17.15
CA PHE A 186 28.45 -1.63 18.33
C PHE A 186 28.71 -0.30 19.05
N SER A 187 29.95 0.19 19.03
CA SER A 187 30.32 1.50 19.60
C SER A 187 29.59 2.65 18.90
N GLU A 188 29.44 2.59 17.57
CA GLU A 188 28.70 3.59 16.81
C GLU A 188 27.20 3.54 17.07
N LEU A 189 26.62 2.34 17.21
CA LEU A 189 25.22 2.19 17.62
C LEU A 189 24.98 2.77 19.02
N GLU A 190 25.90 2.54 19.97
CA GLU A 190 25.81 3.13 21.30
C GLU A 190 25.91 4.66 21.27
N LYS A 191 26.84 5.20 20.48
CA LYS A 191 26.95 6.65 20.27
C LYS A 191 25.66 7.22 19.67
N LEU A 192 25.10 6.57 18.67
CA LEU A 192 23.85 6.97 18.02
C LEU A 192 22.71 7.07 19.06
N HIS A 193 22.51 6.03 19.86
CA HIS A 193 21.44 6.01 20.86
C HIS A 193 21.65 7.01 21.98
N HIS A 194 22.89 7.19 22.43
CA HIS A 194 23.21 8.21 23.43
C HIS A 194 22.85 9.61 22.96
N LYS A 195 23.03 9.87 21.67
CA LYS A 195 22.81 11.18 21.05
C LYS A 195 21.38 11.42 20.58
N LEU A 196 20.61 10.35 20.39
CA LEU A 196 19.22 10.39 19.96
C LEU A 196 18.27 9.88 21.05
N PRO A 197 18.16 10.58 22.20
CA PRO A 197 17.36 10.11 23.32
C PRO A 197 15.85 10.03 23.00
N ARG A 198 15.37 10.73 21.95
CA ARG A 198 13.96 10.75 21.54
C ARG A 198 13.61 9.77 20.43
N LEU A 199 14.56 8.93 20.00
CA LEU A 199 14.36 7.99 18.91
C LEU A 199 13.25 6.98 19.25
N ARG A 200 12.22 6.92 18.41
CA ARG A 200 11.04 6.04 18.51
C ARG A 200 11.00 4.97 17.42
N SER A 201 11.47 5.30 16.21
CA SER A 201 11.53 4.38 15.08
C SER A 201 12.95 4.36 14.51
N LEU A 202 13.53 3.16 14.40
CA LEU A 202 14.84 2.94 13.79
C LEU A 202 14.71 1.91 12.68
N LYS A 203 15.07 2.29 11.46
CA LYS A 203 15.11 1.41 10.30
C LYS A 203 16.53 1.35 9.79
N ILE A 204 17.11 0.16 9.70
CA ILE A 204 18.43 -0.05 9.12
C ILE A 204 18.32 -1.13 8.06
N HIS A 205 18.63 -0.78 6.82
CA HIS A 205 18.70 -1.72 5.71
C HIS A 205 20.15 -2.08 5.39
N ASN A 206 20.36 -3.35 5.06
CA ASN A 206 21.66 -3.99 4.84
C ASN A 206 22.62 -3.82 6.02
N LEU A 207 22.11 -4.06 7.23
CA LEU A 207 22.88 -3.99 8.46
C LEU A 207 24.00 -5.05 8.42
N LYS A 208 25.24 -4.61 8.65
CA LYS A 208 26.36 -5.48 9.03
C LYS A 208 26.94 -4.91 10.30
N VAL A 209 27.09 -5.75 11.33
CA VAL A 209 27.65 -5.32 12.62
C VAL A 209 28.97 -6.01 12.88
N HIS A 210 29.98 -5.26 13.30
CA HIS A 210 31.26 -5.80 13.76
C HIS A 210 31.63 -5.33 15.16
N GLY A 211 32.72 -5.92 15.66
CA GLY A 211 33.27 -5.66 16.97
C GLY A 211 32.65 -6.54 18.04
N ASP A 212 33.27 -6.53 19.21
CA ASP A 212 32.79 -7.27 20.36
C ASP A 212 31.52 -6.64 20.92
N LEU A 213 30.63 -7.49 21.43
CA LEU A 213 29.44 -7.05 22.15
C LEU A 213 29.87 -6.19 23.35
N PRO A 214 29.35 -4.96 23.52
CA PRO A 214 29.69 -4.14 24.67
C PRO A 214 29.36 -4.85 25.98
N THR A 215 30.27 -4.77 26.95
CA THR A 215 30.09 -5.38 28.28
C THR A 215 28.88 -4.77 29.01
N HIS A 216 28.60 -3.50 28.76
CA HIS A 216 27.46 -2.77 29.29
C HIS A 216 26.61 -2.19 28.15
N ILE A 217 25.33 -2.58 28.10
CA ILE A 217 24.36 -2.10 27.09
C ILE A 217 23.22 -1.39 27.83
N ALA A 218 23.21 -0.06 27.79
CA ALA A 218 22.16 0.73 28.43
C ALA A 218 20.85 0.64 27.63
N SER A 219 19.74 0.23 28.26
CA SER A 219 18.45 0.09 27.56
C SER A 219 17.94 1.44 26.98
N CYS A 220 17.41 1.39 25.76
CA CYS A 220 16.73 2.46 25.07
C CYS A 220 15.21 2.21 25.09
N ASN A 221 14.54 2.73 26.12
CA ASN A 221 13.10 2.48 26.35
C ASN A 221 12.16 3.32 25.46
N ASN A 222 12.70 4.30 24.73
CA ASN A 222 11.92 5.16 23.86
C ASN A 222 11.68 4.54 22.47
N LEU A 223 12.53 3.59 22.05
CA LEU A 223 12.38 2.90 20.78
C LEU A 223 11.16 1.96 20.82
N ARG A 224 10.22 2.17 19.90
CA ARG A 224 8.97 1.42 19.75
C ARG A 224 8.93 0.60 18.48
N GLU A 225 9.60 1.07 17.44
CA GLU A 225 9.62 0.42 16.14
C GLU A 225 11.06 0.17 15.69
N LEU A 226 11.31 -1.04 15.22
CA LEU A 226 12.60 -1.46 14.72
C LEU A 226 12.39 -2.18 13.39
N SER A 227 13.05 -1.71 12.34
CA SER A 227 13.09 -2.37 11.03
C SER A 227 14.53 -2.73 10.69
N LEU A 228 14.81 -3.99 10.48
CA LEU A 228 16.14 -4.50 10.19
C LEU A 228 16.08 -5.32 8.92
N MET A 229 16.90 -4.97 7.95
CA MET A 229 17.23 -5.83 6.83
C MET A 229 18.72 -6.11 6.91
N SER A 230 19.11 -7.38 7.04
CA SER A 230 20.49 -7.78 7.37
C SER A 230 20.87 -9.05 6.64
N ASP A 231 22.13 -9.22 6.28
CA ASP A 231 22.60 -10.47 5.66
C ASP A 231 22.87 -11.56 6.73
N SER A 232 22.96 -11.18 8.02
CA SER A 232 23.19 -12.11 9.14
C SER A 232 22.58 -11.58 10.46
N ILE A 233 22.34 -12.46 11.45
CA ILE A 233 21.73 -12.09 12.75
C ILE A 233 22.73 -12.01 13.91
N HIS A 234 23.75 -12.87 13.90
CA HIS A 234 24.72 -12.96 14.97
C HIS A 234 25.88 -12.00 14.67
N PRO A 235 26.34 -11.14 15.62
CA PRO A 235 26.07 -11.09 17.07
C PRO A 235 25.01 -10.08 17.56
N TRP A 236 24.33 -9.33 16.68
CA TRP A 236 23.51 -8.19 17.13
C TRP A 236 22.17 -8.58 17.79
N GLY A 237 21.67 -9.80 17.62
CA GLY A 237 20.44 -10.26 18.27
C GLY A 237 20.46 -10.10 19.81
N HIS A 238 21.58 -10.45 20.44
CA HIS A 238 21.79 -10.26 21.89
C HIS A 238 21.84 -8.78 22.28
N TYR A 239 22.47 -7.95 21.44
CA TYR A 239 22.57 -6.52 21.65
C TYR A 239 21.17 -5.87 21.66
N PHE A 240 20.38 -6.10 20.61
CA PHE A 240 19.03 -5.52 20.49
C PHE A 240 18.06 -6.05 21.55
N ALA A 241 18.19 -7.30 21.97
CA ALA A 241 17.40 -7.84 23.08
C ALA A 241 17.57 -7.04 24.38
N ARG A 242 18.81 -6.64 24.70
CA ARG A 242 19.11 -5.83 25.90
C ARG A 242 18.80 -4.35 25.69
N LYS A 243 19.02 -3.86 24.47
CA LYS A 243 18.84 -2.46 24.11
C LYS A 243 17.36 -2.06 24.02
N TYR A 244 16.49 -2.87 23.41
CA TYR A 244 15.13 -2.45 23.01
C TYR A 244 14.02 -3.21 23.73
N THR A 245 13.94 -3.09 25.05
CA THR A 245 12.99 -3.83 25.90
C THR A 245 11.53 -3.36 25.79
N SER A 246 11.28 -2.24 25.10
CA SER A 246 9.93 -1.64 24.96
C SER A 246 9.41 -1.66 23.52
N LEU A 247 9.92 -2.57 22.69
CA LEU A 247 9.55 -2.69 21.28
C LEU A 247 8.08 -3.11 21.11
N GLU A 248 7.36 -2.41 20.24
CA GLU A 248 5.95 -2.65 19.90
C GLU A 248 5.77 -3.09 18.44
N ALA A 249 6.68 -2.71 17.54
CA ALA A 249 6.70 -3.16 16.16
C ALA A 249 8.11 -3.62 15.75
N LEU A 250 8.18 -4.79 15.13
CA LEU A 250 9.41 -5.36 14.59
C LEU A 250 9.19 -5.75 13.14
N ASN A 251 10.02 -5.20 12.26
CA ASN A 251 10.17 -5.67 10.89
C ASN A 251 11.57 -6.26 10.75
N LEU A 252 11.67 -7.53 10.40
CA LEU A 252 12.93 -8.24 10.47
C LEU A 252 13.08 -9.09 9.21
N TYR A 253 14.00 -8.71 8.34
CA TYR A 253 14.37 -9.45 7.14
C TYR A 253 15.84 -9.85 7.26
N VAL A 254 16.12 -11.15 7.35
CA VAL A 254 17.50 -11.62 7.49
C VAL A 254 17.80 -12.73 6.52
N ASP A 255 18.85 -12.56 5.73
CA ASP A 255 19.37 -13.63 4.89
C ASP A 255 19.95 -14.77 5.74
N TRP A 256 19.82 -16.01 5.28
CA TRP A 256 19.80 -17.19 6.16
C TRP A 256 20.84 -18.26 5.83
N GLU A 257 22.00 -17.85 5.30
CA GLU A 257 23.08 -18.80 4.97
C GLU A 257 23.50 -19.74 6.15
N ASN A 258 23.20 -19.40 7.41
CA ASN A 258 23.50 -20.23 8.59
C ASN A 258 22.39 -20.26 9.68
N ASP A 259 21.49 -21.24 9.61
CA ASP A 259 20.31 -21.42 10.51
C ASP A 259 20.66 -21.47 12.01
N ILE A 260 21.79 -22.07 12.40
CA ILE A 260 22.14 -22.28 13.83
C ILE A 260 22.44 -20.94 14.53
N GLU A 261 23.25 -20.09 13.90
CA GLU A 261 23.64 -18.80 14.48
C GLU A 261 22.46 -17.84 14.56
N VAL A 262 21.61 -17.90 13.54
CA VAL A 262 20.37 -17.12 13.53
C VAL A 262 19.47 -17.52 14.69
N LYS A 263 19.22 -18.82 14.89
CA LYS A 263 18.42 -19.32 16.02
C LYS A 263 18.97 -18.85 17.37
N ARG A 264 20.30 -18.87 17.56
CA ARG A 264 20.97 -18.38 18.78
C ARG A 264 20.73 -16.89 19.02
N GLY A 265 20.82 -16.05 17.98
CA GLY A 265 20.59 -14.62 18.11
C GLY A 265 19.11 -14.24 18.25
N MET A 266 18.20 -15.03 17.68
CA MET A 266 16.75 -14.78 17.70
C MET A 266 16.11 -15.02 19.06
N ALA A 267 16.54 -16.07 19.78
CA ALA A 267 15.91 -16.40 21.07
C ALA A 267 15.96 -15.24 22.09
N PRO A 268 17.12 -14.60 22.36
CA PRO A 268 17.19 -13.43 23.22
C PRO A 268 16.28 -12.29 22.75
N LEU A 269 16.25 -12.02 21.44
CA LEU A 269 15.43 -10.96 20.87
C LEU A 269 13.95 -11.22 21.12
N ALA A 270 13.49 -12.46 20.91
CA ALA A 270 12.11 -12.85 21.18
C ALA A 270 11.73 -12.61 22.65
N TYR A 271 12.59 -13.01 23.59
CA TYR A 271 12.34 -12.79 25.03
C TYR A 271 12.25 -11.32 25.43
N ALA A 272 12.94 -10.42 24.72
CA ALA A 272 12.86 -8.98 24.95
C ALA A 272 11.56 -8.36 24.40
N CYS A 273 10.99 -8.96 23.36
CA CYS A 273 9.81 -8.49 22.62
C CYS A 273 8.46 -8.80 23.31
N ARG A 274 8.39 -8.74 24.65
CA ARG A 274 7.14 -9.03 25.41
C ARG A 274 5.97 -8.08 25.11
N LYS A 275 6.28 -6.86 24.66
CA LYS A 275 5.28 -5.82 24.32
C LYS A 275 4.98 -5.76 22.82
N LEU A 276 5.49 -6.73 22.05
CA LEU A 276 5.39 -6.71 20.60
C LEU A 276 3.93 -6.90 20.16
N LYS A 277 3.44 -5.94 19.39
CA LYS A 277 2.08 -5.90 18.83
C LYS A 277 2.06 -6.12 17.33
N LYS A 278 3.11 -5.72 16.63
CA LYS A 278 3.24 -5.83 15.17
C LYS A 278 4.51 -6.56 14.82
N LEU A 279 4.39 -7.57 13.98
CA LEU A 279 5.52 -8.34 13.48
C LEU A 279 5.43 -8.44 11.96
N ASN A 280 6.52 -8.09 11.27
CA ASN A 280 6.71 -8.36 9.86
C ASN A 280 7.98 -9.19 9.71
N ILE A 281 7.83 -10.42 9.22
CA ILE A 281 8.95 -11.35 8.99
C ILE A 281 8.77 -12.07 7.66
N PRO A 282 9.84 -12.30 6.90
CA PRO A 282 9.84 -13.34 5.90
C PRO A 282 9.68 -14.69 6.61
N CYS A 283 8.89 -15.55 6.01
CA CYS A 283 8.60 -16.88 6.50
C CYS A 283 9.72 -17.82 6.07
N MET A 284 10.55 -18.14 7.05
CA MET A 284 11.62 -19.12 6.96
C MET A 284 11.62 -19.93 8.25
N GLU A 285 12.00 -21.21 8.18
CA GLU A 285 11.97 -22.12 9.34
C GLU A 285 12.73 -21.58 10.55
N VAL A 286 13.74 -20.75 10.29
CA VAL A 286 14.56 -20.10 11.30
C VAL A 286 13.75 -19.21 12.26
N TYR A 287 12.65 -18.61 11.77
CA TYR A 287 11.77 -17.76 12.58
C TYR A 287 10.77 -18.56 13.42
N ASN A 288 10.65 -19.88 13.23
CA ASN A 288 9.77 -20.73 14.02
C ASN A 288 10.13 -20.64 15.50
N THR A 289 11.43 -20.71 15.79
CA THR A 289 11.94 -20.58 17.17
C THR A 289 11.59 -19.22 17.77
N PHE A 290 11.69 -18.16 16.97
CA PHE A 290 11.35 -16.80 17.39
C PHE A 290 9.85 -16.69 17.73
N LEU A 291 9.00 -17.21 16.85
CA LEU A 291 7.55 -17.23 17.02
C LEU A 291 7.10 -18.12 18.19
N ASP A 292 7.71 -19.29 18.38
CA ASP A 292 7.44 -20.19 19.50
C ASP A 292 7.75 -19.52 20.84
N ILE A 293 8.85 -18.76 20.91
CA ILE A 293 9.21 -18.00 22.12
C ILE A 293 8.22 -16.85 22.35
N LEU A 294 7.85 -16.09 21.31
CA LEU A 294 6.83 -15.03 21.44
C LEU A 294 5.48 -15.57 21.94
N SER A 295 5.12 -16.76 21.46
CA SER A 295 3.96 -17.53 21.90
C SER A 295 4.07 -17.92 23.38
N ALA A 296 5.21 -18.49 23.79
CA ALA A 296 5.46 -18.92 25.16
C ALA A 296 5.41 -17.76 26.17
N ILE A 297 5.92 -16.59 25.80
CA ILE A 297 5.86 -15.38 26.63
C ILE A 297 4.52 -14.62 26.54
N ARG A 298 3.57 -15.11 25.73
CA ARG A 298 2.23 -14.52 25.51
C ARG A 298 2.30 -13.06 25.06
N ALA A 299 3.14 -12.77 24.06
CA ALA A 299 3.20 -11.43 23.48
C ALA A 299 1.80 -11.02 22.93
N PRO A 300 1.35 -9.77 23.13
CA PRO A 300 0.02 -9.30 22.72
C PRO A 300 -0.01 -8.97 21.22
N MET A 301 0.27 -9.96 20.38
CA MET A 301 0.40 -9.78 18.95
C MET A 301 -0.95 -9.44 18.30
N THR A 302 -1.03 -8.32 17.61
CA THR A 302 -2.26 -7.83 16.97
C THR A 302 -2.16 -7.78 15.44
N HIS A 303 -0.96 -7.63 14.90
CA HIS A 303 -0.68 -7.56 13.46
C HIS A 303 0.48 -8.48 13.12
N VAL A 304 0.28 -9.36 12.13
CA VAL A 304 1.34 -10.21 11.60
C VAL A 304 1.35 -10.09 10.08
N THR A 305 2.50 -9.73 9.52
CA THR A 305 2.80 -9.87 8.10
C THR A 305 3.80 -10.99 7.92
N TYR A 306 3.53 -11.85 6.94
CA TYR A 306 4.20 -13.11 6.74
C TYR A 306 4.45 -13.37 5.26
N ASP A 307 5.71 -13.33 4.85
CA ASP A 307 6.11 -13.50 3.44
C ASP A 307 6.72 -14.89 3.22
N THR A 308 5.94 -15.85 2.74
CA THR A 308 6.27 -17.28 2.65
C THR A 308 6.65 -17.75 1.27
N TRP A 309 7.82 -18.37 1.16
CA TRP A 309 8.24 -19.10 -0.03
C TRP A 309 8.04 -20.61 0.13
N ASP A 310 8.08 -21.11 1.37
CA ASP A 310 7.95 -22.54 1.69
C ASP A 310 6.61 -22.88 2.38
N LYS A 311 6.46 -24.15 2.78
CA LYS A 311 5.25 -24.67 3.45
C LYS A 311 4.86 -23.82 4.67
N PRO A 312 3.55 -23.56 4.86
CA PRO A 312 3.08 -22.74 5.96
C PRO A 312 3.31 -23.50 7.29
N TRP A 313 4.29 -23.10 8.07
CA TRP A 313 4.50 -23.55 9.46
C TRP A 313 3.58 -22.83 10.46
N PHE A 314 2.69 -22.00 9.93
CA PHE A 314 1.72 -21.13 10.60
C PHE A 314 0.83 -21.81 11.68
N SER A 315 0.76 -23.15 11.78
CA SER A 315 -0.21 -23.86 12.64
C SER A 315 -0.01 -23.62 14.14
N LYS A 316 1.17 -23.91 14.68
CA LYS A 316 1.36 -23.88 16.15
C LYS A 316 1.35 -22.47 16.70
N THR A 317 1.94 -21.53 15.98
CA THR A 317 2.14 -20.17 16.48
C THR A 317 0.85 -19.37 16.56
N ILE A 318 -0.02 -19.42 15.53
CA ILE A 318 -1.24 -18.60 15.53
C ILE A 318 -2.12 -18.92 16.74
N HIS A 319 -2.20 -20.19 17.14
CA HIS A 319 -3.03 -20.61 18.26
C HIS A 319 -2.75 -19.78 19.51
N SER A 320 -1.48 -19.45 19.77
CA SER A 320 -1.07 -18.65 20.92
C SER A 320 -1.44 -17.17 20.83
N PHE A 321 -1.68 -16.65 19.62
CA PHE A 321 -2.09 -15.27 19.35
C PHE A 321 -3.55 -15.14 18.92
N SER A 322 -4.29 -16.25 18.85
CA SER A 322 -5.65 -16.34 18.33
C SER A 322 -6.60 -15.27 18.87
N ASN A 323 -6.54 -15.02 20.17
CA ASN A 323 -7.42 -14.04 20.83
C ASN A 323 -7.04 -12.58 20.59
N THR A 324 -5.78 -12.29 20.24
CA THR A 324 -5.27 -10.92 20.08
C THR A 324 -5.08 -10.51 18.62
N LEU A 325 -4.96 -11.48 17.72
CA LEU A 325 -4.65 -11.25 16.32
C LEU A 325 -5.85 -10.62 15.59
N SER A 326 -5.63 -9.41 15.06
CA SER A 326 -6.67 -8.59 14.43
C SER A 326 -6.42 -8.32 12.94
N CYS A 327 -5.15 -8.36 12.53
CA CYS A 327 -4.71 -8.12 11.17
C CYS A 327 -3.67 -9.17 10.78
N VAL A 328 -3.92 -9.87 9.68
CA VAL A 328 -3.02 -10.88 9.13
C VAL A 328 -2.76 -10.59 7.67
N LYS A 329 -1.49 -10.56 7.28
CA LYS A 329 -1.06 -10.43 5.90
C LYS A 329 -0.16 -11.60 5.55
N ILE A 330 -0.50 -12.32 4.50
CA ILE A 330 0.21 -13.52 4.06
C ILE A 330 0.52 -13.37 2.60
N HIS A 331 1.80 -13.32 2.25
CA HIS A 331 2.28 -13.27 0.89
C HIS A 331 2.96 -14.61 0.60
N GLY A 332 2.31 -15.48 -0.18
CA GLY A 332 2.80 -16.82 -0.48
C GLY A 332 3.10 -17.08 -1.95
N GLN A 333 3.94 -18.10 -2.19
CA GLN A 333 4.16 -18.73 -3.49
C GLN A 333 3.43 -20.09 -3.59
N ASP A 334 3.65 -20.81 -4.69
CA ASP A 334 2.81 -21.88 -5.26
C ASP A 334 2.53 -23.05 -4.31
N ASP A 335 3.43 -23.34 -3.38
CA ASP A 335 3.39 -24.55 -2.55
C ASP A 335 2.51 -24.44 -1.29
N VAL A 336 1.97 -23.24 -1.01
CA VAL A 336 1.23 -22.99 0.24
C VAL A 336 -0.25 -23.30 0.08
N VAL A 337 -0.73 -24.43 0.57
CA VAL A 337 -2.17 -24.74 0.52
C VAL A 337 -2.97 -23.72 1.33
N ILE A 338 -3.72 -22.83 0.66
CA ILE A 338 -4.52 -21.78 1.31
C ILE A 338 -5.51 -22.34 2.33
N LYS A 339 -6.05 -23.53 2.08
CA LYS A 339 -6.97 -24.20 2.99
C LYS A 339 -6.35 -24.43 4.36
N ASP A 340 -5.09 -24.89 4.40
CA ASP A 340 -4.36 -25.10 5.65
C ASP A 340 -4.16 -23.78 6.41
N VAL A 341 -3.92 -22.69 5.68
CA VAL A 341 -3.78 -21.35 6.27
C VAL A 341 -5.10 -20.91 6.90
N LEU A 342 -6.21 -21.05 6.16
CA LEU A 342 -7.54 -20.64 6.61
C LEU A 342 -8.03 -21.46 7.80
N GLU A 343 -7.84 -22.78 7.78
CA GLU A 343 -8.19 -23.66 8.91
C GLU A 343 -7.56 -23.19 10.24
N ARG A 344 -6.37 -22.58 10.16
CA ARG A 344 -5.66 -22.05 11.32
C ARG A 344 -6.06 -20.62 11.68
N LEU A 345 -6.66 -19.87 10.77
CA LEU A 345 -7.17 -18.52 11.05
C LEU A 345 -8.59 -18.54 11.62
N ILE A 346 -9.35 -19.62 11.41
CA ILE A 346 -10.70 -19.81 11.98
C ILE A 346 -10.71 -19.65 13.51
N ILE A 347 -9.64 -20.08 14.17
CA ILE A 347 -9.51 -20.01 15.63
C ILE A 347 -9.32 -18.57 16.14
N CYS A 348 -9.14 -17.57 15.26
CA CYS A 348 -8.86 -16.18 15.62
C CYS A 348 -10.15 -15.35 15.62
N PRO A 349 -10.92 -15.30 16.73
CA PRO A 349 -12.20 -14.59 16.77
C PRO A 349 -12.06 -13.08 16.56
N SER A 350 -10.88 -12.53 16.83
CA SER A 350 -10.58 -11.09 16.74
C SER A 350 -10.13 -10.65 15.35
N LEU A 351 -9.98 -11.58 14.39
CA LEU A 351 -9.47 -11.28 13.06
C LEU A 351 -10.49 -10.45 12.26
N VAL A 352 -10.13 -9.20 11.96
CA VAL A 352 -10.99 -8.24 11.25
C VAL A 352 -10.40 -7.80 9.91
N ASP A 353 -9.10 -7.99 9.68
CA ASP A 353 -8.38 -7.58 8.49
C ASP A 353 -7.48 -8.70 7.97
N LEU A 354 -7.69 -9.11 6.73
CA LEU A 354 -6.96 -10.20 6.09
C LEU A 354 -6.47 -9.78 4.70
N GLU A 355 -5.17 -9.95 4.47
CA GLU A 355 -4.53 -9.76 3.17
C GLU A 355 -3.88 -11.08 2.74
N LEU A 356 -4.34 -11.63 1.61
CA LEU A 356 -3.79 -12.85 1.02
C LEU A 356 -3.23 -12.54 -0.37
N ILE A 357 -1.94 -12.81 -0.57
CA ILE A 357 -1.23 -12.63 -1.85
C ILE A 357 -0.61 -13.96 -2.26
N PHE A 358 -1.25 -14.73 -3.15
CA PHE A 358 -0.81 -16.02 -3.66
C PHE A 358 -0.85 -16.07 -5.19
N LEU A 359 0.20 -15.57 -5.84
CA LEU A 359 0.21 -15.23 -7.27
C LEU A 359 -0.24 -16.33 -8.25
N PHE A 360 -0.14 -17.60 -7.85
CA PHE A 360 -0.38 -18.75 -8.72
C PHE A 360 -1.46 -19.70 -8.19
N GLN A 361 -2.20 -19.30 -7.15
CA GLN A 361 -3.29 -20.10 -6.60
C GLN A 361 -4.64 -19.47 -6.85
N ASP A 362 -5.64 -20.35 -6.99
CA ASP A 362 -7.04 -19.98 -7.02
C ASP A 362 -7.53 -19.79 -5.57
N LEU A 363 -8.23 -18.69 -5.30
CA LEU A 363 -8.70 -18.34 -3.96
C LEU A 363 -10.23 -18.43 -3.91
N GLY A 364 -10.74 -19.37 -3.11
CA GLY A 364 -12.17 -19.53 -2.83
C GLY A 364 -12.71 -18.41 -1.95
N LEU A 365 -13.37 -17.40 -2.53
CA LEU A 365 -13.86 -16.23 -1.78
C LEU A 365 -14.94 -16.63 -0.76
N ASP A 366 -15.87 -17.49 -1.17
CA ASP A 366 -16.93 -17.98 -0.31
C ASP A 366 -16.34 -18.74 0.88
N TYR A 367 -15.42 -19.67 0.62
CA TYR A 367 -14.74 -20.41 1.66
C TYR A 367 -14.08 -19.49 2.69
N ILE A 368 -13.33 -18.47 2.27
CA ILE A 368 -12.68 -17.50 3.17
C ILE A 368 -13.71 -16.80 4.07
N LEU A 369 -14.78 -16.25 3.49
CA LEU A 369 -15.77 -15.45 4.22
C LEU A 369 -16.61 -16.30 5.19
N ASP A 370 -16.84 -17.57 4.85
CA ASP A 370 -17.62 -18.51 5.67
C ASP A 370 -16.92 -18.90 6.95
N GLU A 371 -15.63 -19.17 6.80
CA GLU A 371 -14.77 -19.61 7.88
C GLU A 371 -14.38 -18.41 8.77
N LEU A 372 -14.30 -17.20 8.21
CA LEU A 372 -13.87 -15.98 8.93
C LEU A 372 -15.02 -14.96 9.08
N LYS A 373 -16.04 -15.33 9.85
CA LYS A 373 -17.27 -14.54 10.04
C LYS A 373 -17.08 -13.11 10.59
N GLY A 374 -16.00 -12.88 11.33
CA GLY A 374 -15.66 -11.57 11.92
C GLY A 374 -14.99 -10.59 10.95
N LEU A 375 -14.67 -11.04 9.74
CA LEU A 375 -13.84 -10.29 8.80
C LEU A 375 -14.56 -9.04 8.27
N GLN A 376 -13.88 -7.89 8.39
CA GLN A 376 -14.39 -6.60 7.90
C GLN A 376 -13.63 -6.10 6.69
N ARG A 377 -12.35 -6.45 6.55
CA ARG A 377 -11.49 -6.03 5.44
C ARG A 377 -10.80 -7.24 4.84
N LEU A 378 -10.92 -7.37 3.52
CA LEU A 378 -10.32 -8.47 2.79
C LEU A 378 -9.61 -7.94 1.54
N TYR A 379 -8.34 -8.24 1.42
CA TYR A 379 -7.55 -8.03 0.22
C TYR A 379 -7.09 -9.37 -0.35
N LEU A 380 -7.43 -9.63 -1.61
CA LEU A 380 -7.07 -10.86 -2.33
C LEU A 380 -6.27 -10.54 -3.59
N LYS A 381 -5.11 -11.17 -3.71
CA LYS A 381 -4.29 -11.20 -4.92
C LYS A 381 -3.79 -12.60 -5.16
N GLY A 382 -3.94 -13.10 -6.37
CA GLY A 382 -3.61 -14.46 -6.76
C GLY A 382 -3.91 -14.73 -8.22
N ASN A 383 -4.05 -16.00 -8.59
CA ASN A 383 -4.30 -16.39 -9.97
C ASN A 383 -5.75 -16.12 -10.35
N ARG A 384 -6.68 -16.81 -9.67
CA ARG A 384 -8.12 -16.68 -9.88
C ARG A 384 -8.85 -16.48 -8.56
N ILE A 385 -9.96 -15.76 -8.56
CA ILE A 385 -10.92 -15.75 -7.46
C ILE A 385 -12.15 -16.52 -7.92
N VAL A 386 -12.45 -17.59 -7.22
CA VAL A 386 -13.51 -18.55 -7.57
C VAL A 386 -14.50 -18.69 -6.42
N LEU A 387 -15.64 -19.31 -6.70
CA LEU A 387 -16.53 -19.83 -5.67
C LEU A 387 -16.34 -21.35 -5.59
N GLU A 388 -15.90 -21.86 -4.44
CA GLU A 388 -15.62 -23.29 -4.27
C GLU A 388 -16.90 -24.11 -4.06
N ARG A 389 -17.92 -23.52 -3.44
CA ARG A 389 -19.16 -24.21 -3.07
C ARG A 389 -20.35 -23.61 -3.81
N ASN A 390 -21.18 -24.47 -4.40
CA ASN A 390 -22.52 -24.08 -4.82
C ASN A 390 -23.41 -23.91 -3.58
N ARG A 391 -23.41 -22.70 -3.02
CA ARG A 391 -24.08 -22.41 -1.76
C ARG A 391 -25.60 -22.28 -1.91
N THR A 392 -26.29 -22.80 -0.91
CA THR A 392 -27.72 -22.57 -0.63
C THR A 392 -27.96 -21.82 0.69
N SER A 393 -26.91 -21.54 1.47
CA SER A 393 -27.03 -20.97 2.82
C SER A 393 -27.20 -19.45 2.81
N SER A 394 -28.06 -18.94 3.70
CA SER A 394 -28.43 -17.53 3.84
C SER A 394 -27.46 -16.69 4.69
N ILE A 395 -26.19 -17.08 4.79
CA ILE A 395 -25.21 -16.45 5.67
C ILE A 395 -24.85 -15.05 5.14
N ARG A 396 -25.06 -14.03 5.96
CA ARG A 396 -24.64 -12.65 5.67
C ARG A 396 -23.28 -12.37 6.31
N HIS A 397 -22.38 -11.77 5.54
CA HIS A 397 -21.01 -11.46 5.96
C HIS A 397 -20.89 -10.03 6.47
N GLY A 398 -20.00 -9.83 7.45
CA GLY A 398 -19.69 -8.52 8.06
C GLY A 398 -18.71 -7.64 7.26
N LEU A 399 -18.43 -8.03 6.01
CA LEU A 399 -17.40 -7.42 5.17
C LEU A 399 -17.78 -5.97 4.77
N LYS A 400 -16.84 -5.04 4.97
CA LYS A 400 -16.97 -3.61 4.67
C LYS A 400 -16.06 -3.18 3.53
N ASP A 401 -14.83 -3.68 3.48
CA ASP A 401 -13.87 -3.36 2.44
C ASP A 401 -13.40 -4.63 1.75
N LEU A 402 -13.53 -4.68 0.42
CA LEU A 402 -13.05 -5.77 -0.41
C LEU A 402 -12.15 -5.23 -1.52
N ALA A 403 -10.94 -5.76 -1.59
CA ALA A 403 -10.00 -5.44 -2.66
C ALA A 403 -9.58 -6.72 -3.39
N LEU A 404 -9.84 -6.77 -4.69
CA LEU A 404 -9.44 -7.85 -5.60
C LEU A 404 -8.39 -7.28 -6.55
N CYS A 405 -7.17 -7.81 -6.51
CA CYS A 405 -6.04 -7.27 -7.26
C CYS A 405 -5.35 -8.33 -8.12
N GLY A 406 -5.24 -8.10 -9.44
CA GLY A 406 -4.44 -8.92 -10.36
C GLY A 406 -5.00 -10.29 -10.69
N ASN A 407 -6.23 -10.59 -10.26
CA ASN A 407 -6.86 -11.89 -10.42
C ASN A 407 -7.73 -11.98 -11.68
N ASP A 408 -7.92 -13.21 -12.16
CA ASP A 408 -9.07 -13.63 -12.96
C ASP A 408 -10.28 -13.85 -12.03
N VAL A 409 -11.36 -13.09 -12.19
CA VAL A 409 -12.54 -13.18 -11.29
C VAL A 409 -13.72 -13.79 -12.04
N GLU A 410 -14.31 -14.84 -11.50
CA GLU A 410 -15.51 -15.47 -12.08
C GLU A 410 -16.75 -14.58 -11.91
N ASP A 411 -17.64 -14.53 -12.91
CA ASP A 411 -18.85 -13.69 -12.87
C ASP A 411 -19.72 -13.98 -11.64
N ALA A 412 -19.79 -15.25 -11.22
CA ALA A 412 -20.54 -15.69 -10.05
C ALA A 412 -20.05 -15.01 -8.75
N VAL A 413 -18.77 -14.64 -8.65
CA VAL A 413 -18.19 -13.96 -7.49
C VAL A 413 -18.86 -12.61 -7.26
N HIS A 414 -19.15 -11.85 -8.32
CA HIS A 414 -19.84 -10.57 -8.20
C HIS A 414 -21.28 -10.74 -7.70
N GLY A 415 -21.99 -11.74 -8.22
CA GLY A 415 -23.32 -12.12 -7.72
C GLY A 415 -23.30 -12.50 -6.24
N TYR A 416 -22.29 -13.27 -5.83
CA TYR A 416 -22.08 -13.67 -4.45
C TYR A 416 -21.83 -12.47 -3.53
N ILE A 417 -20.86 -11.60 -3.84
CA ILE A 417 -20.56 -10.44 -2.99
C ILE A 417 -21.80 -9.54 -2.87
N SER A 418 -22.49 -9.30 -3.99
CA SER A 418 -23.72 -8.52 -4.02
C SER A 418 -24.80 -9.09 -3.10
N GLN A 419 -24.99 -10.41 -3.12
CA GLN A 419 -26.04 -11.06 -2.34
C GLN A 419 -25.70 -11.20 -0.86
N TYR A 420 -24.43 -11.47 -0.53
CA TYR A 420 -24.04 -11.93 0.81
C TYR A 420 -23.21 -10.92 1.61
N CYS A 421 -22.76 -9.81 1.02
CA CYS A 421 -21.99 -8.75 1.70
C CYS A 421 -22.78 -7.41 1.73
N PRO A 422 -23.92 -7.34 2.45
CA PRO A 422 -24.79 -6.15 2.43
C PRO A 422 -24.17 -4.92 3.12
N LEU A 423 -23.12 -5.11 3.92
CA LEU A 423 -22.40 -4.04 4.63
C LEU A 423 -21.19 -3.51 3.86
N LEU A 424 -20.99 -3.95 2.62
CA LEU A 424 -19.84 -3.53 1.82
C LEU A 424 -19.91 -2.03 1.50
N GLN A 425 -18.89 -1.30 1.92
CA GLN A 425 -18.72 0.14 1.73
C GLN A 425 -17.71 0.46 0.63
N SER A 426 -16.71 -0.39 0.44
CA SER A 426 -15.66 -0.20 -0.56
C SER A 426 -15.42 -1.49 -1.32
N LEU A 427 -15.48 -1.40 -2.65
CA LEU A 427 -15.04 -2.45 -3.56
C LEU A 427 -13.96 -1.90 -4.49
N SER A 428 -12.76 -2.46 -4.40
CA SER A 428 -11.66 -2.14 -5.33
C SER A 428 -11.31 -3.37 -6.15
N CYS A 429 -11.37 -3.23 -7.46
CA CYS A 429 -11.09 -4.25 -8.44
C CYS A 429 -9.95 -3.75 -9.32
N THR A 430 -8.71 -4.08 -8.97
CA THR A 430 -7.52 -3.57 -9.65
C THR A 430 -6.88 -4.67 -10.48
N TYR A 431 -6.45 -4.36 -11.68
CA TYR A 431 -5.76 -5.28 -12.58
C TYR A 431 -6.53 -6.56 -12.90
N LEU A 432 -7.86 -6.49 -12.90
CA LEU A 432 -8.69 -7.67 -13.17
C LEU A 432 -8.52 -8.16 -14.60
N ARG A 433 -8.44 -9.48 -14.72
CA ARG A 433 -8.56 -10.22 -15.96
C ARG A 433 -9.95 -10.86 -15.99
N PHE A 434 -10.56 -10.83 -17.15
CA PHE A 434 -11.96 -11.20 -17.33
C PHE A 434 -12.02 -12.24 -18.45
N HIS A 435 -12.55 -13.42 -18.14
CA HIS A 435 -12.76 -14.47 -19.14
C HIS A 435 -13.94 -14.15 -20.04
N THR A 436 -14.94 -13.45 -19.51
CA THR A 436 -16.15 -13.09 -20.25
C THR A 436 -15.98 -11.76 -20.98
N ARG A 437 -16.66 -11.64 -22.13
CA ARG A 437 -16.71 -10.40 -22.90
C ARG A 437 -17.49 -9.31 -22.19
N SER A 438 -18.34 -9.66 -21.21
CA SER A 438 -19.07 -8.67 -20.45
C SER A 438 -19.23 -9.08 -19.00
N ILE A 439 -19.03 -8.14 -18.08
CA ILE A 439 -19.22 -8.37 -16.65
C ILE A 439 -20.27 -7.43 -16.16
N THR A 440 -21.30 -7.99 -15.54
CA THR A 440 -22.36 -7.21 -14.91
C THR A 440 -22.14 -7.21 -13.41
N ILE A 441 -21.81 -6.05 -12.85
CA ILE A 441 -21.69 -5.85 -11.42
C ILE A 441 -22.97 -5.16 -10.94
N CYS A 442 -23.85 -5.91 -10.30
CA CYS A 442 -25.09 -5.38 -9.72
C CYS A 442 -24.94 -5.31 -8.19
N TYR A 443 -24.94 -4.11 -7.60
CA TYR A 443 -24.99 -3.96 -6.13
C TYR A 443 -26.25 -3.21 -5.71
N PRO A 444 -27.28 -3.91 -5.21
CA PRO A 444 -28.54 -3.30 -4.77
C PRO A 444 -28.41 -2.57 -3.43
N HIS A 445 -27.28 -2.69 -2.74
CA HIS A 445 -27.16 -2.24 -1.35
C HIS A 445 -26.73 -0.78 -1.26
N PRO A 446 -27.41 0.05 -0.44
CA PRO A 446 -27.09 1.46 -0.28
C PRO A 446 -25.79 1.72 0.48
N GLY A 447 -25.15 0.68 1.01
CA GLY A 447 -23.91 0.79 1.77
C GLY A 447 -22.67 1.09 0.95
N LEU A 448 -22.66 0.78 -0.36
CA LEU A 448 -21.46 0.86 -1.19
C LEU A 448 -21.15 2.31 -1.56
N GLN A 449 -20.14 2.89 -0.91
CA GLN A 449 -19.72 4.28 -1.10
C GLN A 449 -18.65 4.44 -2.18
N PHE A 450 -17.77 3.45 -2.31
CA PHE A 450 -16.63 3.48 -3.23
C PHE A 450 -16.60 2.24 -4.12
N LEU A 451 -16.49 2.46 -5.44
CA LEU A 451 -16.23 1.41 -6.42
C LEU A 451 -15.04 1.79 -7.31
N GLY A 452 -13.90 1.16 -7.08
CA GLY A 452 -12.73 1.28 -7.94
C GLY A 452 -12.63 0.13 -8.92
N ILE A 453 -12.56 0.40 -10.22
CA ILE A 453 -12.27 -0.59 -11.26
C ILE A 453 -11.08 -0.10 -12.08
N HIS A 454 -9.98 -0.82 -12.01
CA HIS A 454 -8.76 -0.55 -12.78
C HIS A 454 -8.46 -1.81 -13.59
N SER A 455 -8.53 -1.77 -14.92
CA SER A 455 -8.29 -2.97 -15.75
C SER A 455 -7.01 -2.83 -16.58
N TYR A 456 -6.29 -3.95 -16.75
CA TYR A 456 -5.08 -4.01 -17.58
C TYR A 456 -5.36 -3.94 -19.10
N ARG A 457 -6.59 -4.26 -19.54
CA ARG A 457 -6.94 -4.41 -20.96
C ARG A 457 -7.97 -3.38 -21.41
N ASN A 458 -8.24 -3.35 -22.72
CA ASN A 458 -9.23 -2.50 -23.39
C ASN A 458 -10.67 -2.86 -22.97
N ALA A 459 -10.98 -2.72 -21.68
CA ALA A 459 -12.34 -2.80 -21.18
C ALA A 459 -13.07 -1.49 -21.48
N ILE A 460 -14.11 -1.58 -22.29
CA ILE A 460 -15.21 -0.62 -22.32
C ILE A 460 -15.94 -0.78 -20.99
N ILE A 461 -15.97 0.27 -20.18
CA ILE A 461 -16.72 0.24 -18.93
C ILE A 461 -17.94 1.12 -19.16
N GLN A 462 -19.12 0.52 -19.13
CA GLN A 462 -20.40 1.20 -19.22
C GLN A 462 -21.04 1.20 -17.85
N VAL A 463 -21.14 2.36 -17.23
CA VAL A 463 -21.88 2.50 -15.99
C VAL A 463 -23.33 2.80 -16.32
N VAL A 464 -24.26 1.95 -15.87
CA VAL A 464 -25.69 2.14 -16.04
C VAL A 464 -26.29 2.38 -14.66
N SER A 465 -26.60 3.65 -14.36
CA SER A 465 -27.40 3.98 -13.20
C SER A 465 -28.85 3.62 -13.49
N MET A 466 -29.43 2.74 -12.67
CA MET A 466 -30.84 2.33 -12.75
C MET A 466 -31.48 2.60 -11.39
N ASP A 467 -32.70 3.15 -11.37
CA ASP A 467 -33.45 3.28 -10.12
C ASP A 467 -33.73 1.89 -9.52
N THR A 468 -33.75 1.82 -8.19
CA THR A 468 -34.04 0.65 -7.36
C THR A 468 -35.26 -0.14 -7.85
N SER A 469 -36.30 0.57 -8.30
CA SER A 469 -37.52 0.02 -8.88
C SER A 469 -37.25 -0.86 -10.11
N GLU A 470 -36.39 -0.38 -11.00
CA GLU A 470 -36.04 -1.03 -12.26
C GLU A 470 -35.06 -2.18 -12.02
N MET A 471 -34.15 -2.02 -11.07
CA MET A 471 -33.27 -3.08 -10.61
C MET A 471 -34.02 -4.27 -9.99
N ILE A 472 -35.03 -4.01 -9.15
CA ILE A 472 -35.88 -5.07 -8.57
C ILE A 472 -36.64 -5.80 -9.67
N ARG A 473 -37.24 -5.07 -10.62
CA ARG A 473 -37.94 -5.66 -11.78
C ARG A 473 -37.02 -6.51 -12.66
N GLU A 474 -35.80 -6.03 -12.95
CA GLU A 474 -34.81 -6.80 -13.71
C GLU A 474 -34.36 -8.03 -12.92
N ARG A 475 -34.10 -7.93 -11.61
CA ARG A 475 -33.72 -9.07 -10.77
C ARG A 475 -34.80 -10.15 -10.74
N GLU A 476 -36.06 -9.78 -10.56
CA GLU A 476 -37.19 -10.71 -10.62
C GLU A 476 -37.31 -11.36 -12.00
N LYS A 477 -37.02 -10.61 -13.07
CA LYS A 477 -37.01 -11.14 -14.43
C LYS A 477 -35.88 -12.15 -14.66
N TYR A 478 -34.67 -11.88 -14.18
CA TYR A 478 -33.53 -12.80 -14.30
C TYR A 478 -33.67 -14.04 -13.42
N GLY A 479 -34.17 -13.90 -12.18
CA GLY A 479 -34.46 -15.06 -11.32
C GLY A 479 -35.48 -16.01 -11.94
N ARG A 480 -36.55 -15.48 -12.55
CA ARG A 480 -37.52 -16.28 -13.31
C ARG A 480 -36.91 -16.95 -14.54
N LEU A 481 -35.90 -16.34 -15.16
CA LEU A 481 -35.18 -16.89 -16.31
C LEU A 481 -34.27 -18.05 -15.92
N ASP A 482 -33.56 -17.96 -14.79
CA ASP A 482 -32.76 -19.07 -14.26
C ASP A 482 -33.64 -20.24 -13.81
N ASP A 483 -34.78 -19.97 -13.16
CA ASP A 483 -35.76 -20.99 -12.80
C ASP A 483 -36.37 -21.66 -14.04
N GLN A 484 -36.67 -20.88 -15.10
CA GLN A 484 -37.13 -21.40 -16.38
C GLN A 484 -36.06 -22.23 -17.08
N MET A 485 -34.79 -21.79 -17.09
CA MET A 485 -33.68 -22.56 -17.66
C MET A 485 -33.39 -23.85 -16.90
N ALA A 486 -33.52 -23.85 -15.56
CA ALA A 486 -33.43 -25.04 -14.74
C ALA A 486 -34.58 -26.03 -15.03
N SER A 487 -35.80 -25.53 -15.22
CA SER A 487 -36.95 -26.35 -15.65
C SER A 487 -36.79 -26.93 -17.06
N LEU A 488 -36.20 -26.16 -17.98
CA LEU A 488 -35.89 -26.60 -19.36
C LEU A 488 -34.71 -27.59 -19.40
N GLY A 489 -33.75 -27.46 -18.48
CA GLY A 489 -32.66 -28.41 -18.30
C GLY A 489 -33.12 -29.79 -17.82
N GLN A 490 -34.19 -29.85 -17.00
CA GLN A 490 -34.80 -31.11 -16.58
C GLN A 490 -35.65 -31.79 -17.68
N HIS A 491 -36.11 -31.02 -18.68
CA HIS A 491 -36.88 -31.56 -19.82
C HIS A 491 -36.03 -31.97 -21.03
N ARG A 492 -34.71 -31.74 -21.03
CA ARG A 492 -33.81 -32.11 -22.15
C ARG A 492 -33.39 -33.58 -22.13
N LYS A 493 -34.37 -34.45 -22.36
CA LYS A 493 -34.21 -35.63 -23.23
C LYS A 493 -35.37 -35.59 -24.22
N LEU A 494 -35.24 -34.84 -25.32
CA LEU A 494 -35.78 -35.10 -26.67
C LEU A 494 -35.79 -33.81 -27.52
N ASN A 495 -35.44 -34.00 -28.79
CA ASN A 495 -35.51 -33.13 -29.98
C ASN A 495 -34.59 -31.90 -30.12
N LYS A 496 -33.85 -31.91 -31.25
CA LYS A 496 -32.88 -30.90 -31.70
C LYS A 496 -33.48 -29.83 -32.63
N ASP A 497 -34.77 -29.89 -32.92
CA ASP A 497 -35.40 -29.11 -34.00
C ASP A 497 -36.52 -28.17 -33.50
N ASP A 498 -36.40 -27.59 -32.30
CA ASP A 498 -37.42 -26.69 -31.75
C ASP A 498 -37.23 -25.23 -32.25
N PRO A 499 -38.17 -24.68 -33.04
CA PRO A 499 -38.09 -23.32 -33.61
C PRO A 499 -38.21 -22.19 -32.59
N SER A 500 -38.56 -22.47 -31.33
CA SER A 500 -38.61 -21.47 -30.24
C SER A 500 -37.22 -20.91 -29.85
N ILE A 501 -36.13 -21.59 -30.24
CA ILE A 501 -34.75 -21.17 -29.95
C ILE A 501 -34.30 -19.99 -30.84
N ASP A 502 -34.78 -19.91 -32.07
CA ASP A 502 -34.39 -18.84 -33.00
C ASP A 502 -35.20 -17.55 -32.77
N GLU A 503 -36.44 -17.65 -32.30
CA GLU A 503 -37.23 -16.50 -31.82
C GLU A 503 -36.59 -15.88 -30.55
N PHE A 504 -36.05 -16.71 -29.65
CA PHE A 504 -35.34 -16.24 -28.46
C PHE A 504 -34.00 -15.56 -28.79
N ARG A 505 -33.28 -16.04 -29.82
CA ARG A 505 -32.05 -15.39 -30.33
C ARG A 505 -32.32 -14.05 -31.01
N SER A 506 -33.43 -13.93 -31.73
CA SER A 506 -33.88 -12.68 -32.35
C SER A 506 -34.26 -11.63 -31.30
N PHE A 507 -34.94 -12.02 -30.22
CA PHE A 507 -35.29 -11.14 -29.10
C PHE A 507 -34.07 -10.57 -28.36
N LEU A 508 -32.97 -11.34 -28.23
CA LEU A 508 -31.72 -10.88 -27.63
C LEU A 508 -30.95 -9.89 -28.53
N TYR A 509 -31.12 -9.99 -29.85
CA TYR A 509 -30.47 -9.11 -30.83
C TYR A 509 -31.13 -7.73 -30.90
N ASP A 510 -32.46 -7.64 -30.79
CA ASP A 510 -33.20 -6.37 -30.92
C ASP A 510 -33.01 -5.41 -29.73
N LYS A 511 -32.67 -5.92 -28.54
CA LYS A 511 -32.43 -5.08 -27.35
C LYS A 511 -31.04 -4.47 -27.25
N GLN A 512 -30.08 -4.88 -28.08
CA GLN A 512 -28.73 -4.30 -28.09
C GLN A 512 -28.64 -2.93 -28.79
N GLN A 513 -29.70 -2.44 -29.44
CA GLN A 513 -29.67 -1.18 -30.21
C GLN A 513 -30.22 0.07 -29.49
N GLY A 514 -30.64 -0.02 -28.23
CA GLY A 514 -31.00 1.15 -27.43
C GLY A 514 -29.80 1.88 -26.83
N SER A 515 -29.01 2.59 -27.65
CA SER A 515 -27.90 3.43 -27.16
C SER A 515 -28.29 4.90 -27.08
N VAL A 516 -28.04 5.53 -25.92
CA VAL A 516 -27.95 6.99 -25.78
C VAL A 516 -26.60 7.40 -26.37
N GLN A 517 -26.61 8.16 -27.46
CA GLN A 517 -25.39 8.65 -28.10
C GLN A 517 -24.62 9.59 -27.15
N PHE A 518 -23.42 9.16 -26.74
CA PHE A 518 -22.40 10.05 -26.18
C PHE A 518 -21.34 10.32 -27.25
N ASN A 519 -20.97 11.58 -27.41
CA ASN A 519 -19.98 12.04 -28.37
C ASN A 519 -18.60 11.39 -28.11
N GLU A 520 -18.21 10.46 -28.99
CA GLU A 520 -16.83 9.98 -29.09
C GLU A 520 -15.95 11.06 -29.75
N ASN A 521 -15.05 11.67 -28.96
CA ASN A 521 -13.95 12.43 -29.53
C ASN A 521 -12.98 11.45 -30.21
N ARG A 522 -12.87 11.57 -31.54
CA ARG A 522 -11.95 10.84 -32.42
C ARG A 522 -10.50 10.90 -31.91
N PHE A 523 -9.98 9.76 -31.48
CA PHE A 523 -8.55 9.46 -31.57
C PHE A 523 -8.38 8.35 -32.61
N ASP A 524 -8.05 8.73 -33.85
CA ASP A 524 -7.67 7.81 -34.93
C ASP A 524 -6.33 7.14 -34.57
N ARG A 525 -6.39 5.95 -33.98
CA ARG A 525 -5.31 4.96 -34.09
C ARG A 525 -5.87 3.75 -34.80
N LYS A 526 -5.33 3.51 -36.01
CA LYS A 526 -5.60 2.34 -36.86
C LYS A 526 -5.65 1.07 -36.01
N ASP A 527 -6.78 0.38 -36.12
CA ASP A 527 -7.08 -0.88 -35.45
C ASP A 527 -5.93 -1.89 -35.61
N GLN A 528 -5.40 -2.38 -34.48
CA GLN A 528 -4.71 -3.66 -34.48
C GLN A 528 -5.79 -4.75 -34.55
N PRO A 529 -5.88 -5.53 -35.64
CA PRO A 529 -6.82 -6.64 -35.71
C PRO A 529 -6.42 -7.69 -34.65
N GLY A 530 -7.30 -7.93 -33.68
CA GLY A 530 -7.12 -8.94 -32.62
C GLY A 530 -7.27 -8.45 -31.17
N ALA A 531 -7.48 -7.15 -30.92
CA ALA A 531 -7.76 -6.67 -29.57
C ALA A 531 -9.21 -6.96 -29.16
N GLU A 532 -9.45 -8.04 -28.42
CA GLU A 532 -10.77 -8.29 -27.81
C GLU A 532 -11.13 -7.14 -26.86
N ARG A 533 -12.32 -6.56 -27.08
CA ARG A 533 -12.90 -5.51 -26.22
C ARG A 533 -13.83 -6.18 -25.22
N HIS A 534 -13.63 -5.91 -23.93
CA HIS A 534 -14.52 -6.38 -22.86
C HIS A 534 -15.47 -5.24 -22.45
N LEU A 535 -16.72 -5.54 -22.10
CA LEU A 535 -17.74 -4.60 -21.66
C LEU A 535 -18.04 -4.79 -20.16
N VAL A 536 -17.56 -3.93 -19.29
CA VAL A 536 -17.91 -3.96 -17.86
C VAL A 536 -19.14 -3.08 -17.65
N LEU A 537 -20.27 -3.70 -17.34
CA LEU A 537 -21.51 -3.03 -17.03
C LEU A 537 -21.69 -2.89 -15.51
N VAL A 538 -21.66 -1.67 -15.00
CA VAL A 538 -21.76 -1.38 -13.57
C VAL A 538 -23.15 -0.83 -13.25
N ARG A 539 -23.90 -1.51 -12.38
CA ARG A 539 -25.23 -1.10 -11.90
C ARG A 539 -25.20 -0.93 -10.38
N CYS A 540 -24.98 0.30 -9.94
CA CYS A 540 -24.89 0.64 -8.52
C CYS A 540 -25.60 1.97 -8.23
N PRO A 541 -26.88 1.98 -7.83
CA PRO A 541 -27.66 3.21 -7.66
C PRO A 541 -27.18 4.14 -6.54
N TYR A 542 -26.34 3.64 -5.63
CA TYR A 542 -25.98 4.33 -4.38
C TYR A 542 -24.48 4.64 -4.26
N VAL A 543 -23.70 4.51 -5.35
CA VAL A 543 -22.25 4.71 -5.31
C VAL A 543 -21.91 6.19 -5.46
N ASN A 544 -21.27 6.76 -4.43
CA ASN A 544 -20.84 8.16 -4.42
C ASN A 544 -19.63 8.41 -5.33
N GLU A 545 -18.74 7.42 -5.44
CA GLU A 545 -17.52 7.54 -6.22
C GLU A 545 -17.24 6.26 -7.01
N ILE A 546 -17.20 6.39 -8.34
CA ILE A 546 -16.71 5.34 -9.24
C ILE A 546 -15.36 5.78 -9.81
N LEU A 547 -14.32 4.99 -9.56
CA LEU A 547 -12.98 5.24 -10.05
C LEU A 547 -12.65 4.24 -11.15
N LEU A 548 -12.68 4.67 -12.42
CA LEU A 548 -12.40 3.83 -13.59
C LEU A 548 -11.04 4.15 -14.17
N SER A 549 -10.15 3.18 -14.35
CA SER A 549 -8.87 3.42 -15.03
C SER A 549 -8.53 2.33 -16.03
N ARG A 550 -7.80 2.71 -17.08
CA ARG A 550 -7.35 1.82 -18.16
C ARG A 550 -5.83 1.78 -18.18
N GLY A 551 -5.23 0.62 -17.95
CA GLY A 551 -3.77 0.45 -17.96
C GLY A 551 -3.07 1.43 -17.02
N LEU A 552 -1.91 1.95 -17.42
CA LEU A 552 -1.18 2.98 -16.65
C LEU A 552 -1.81 4.37 -16.71
N ALA A 553 -2.95 4.54 -17.40
CA ALA A 553 -3.61 5.83 -17.49
C ALA A 553 -4.26 6.22 -16.15
N PRO A 554 -4.22 7.51 -15.77
CA PRO A 554 -4.82 7.96 -14.53
C PRO A 554 -6.34 7.70 -14.52
N PRO A 555 -6.93 7.30 -13.38
CA PRO A 555 -8.35 7.01 -13.26
C PRO A 555 -9.26 8.16 -13.68
N ILE A 556 -10.29 7.87 -14.46
CA ILE A 556 -11.49 8.68 -14.68
C ILE A 556 -12.43 8.44 -13.50
N ARG A 557 -12.72 9.48 -12.73
CA ARG A 557 -13.71 9.42 -11.65
C ARG A 557 -15.07 9.88 -12.15
N PHE A 558 -16.11 9.16 -11.78
CA PHE A 558 -17.49 9.57 -11.90
C PHE A 558 -18.03 9.80 -10.49
N TYR A 559 -18.57 10.98 -10.25
CA TYR A 559 -19.38 11.28 -9.09
C TYR A 559 -20.83 11.24 -9.58
N MET A 560 -21.66 10.39 -8.97
CA MET A 560 -23.07 10.26 -9.32
C MET A 560 -23.94 11.26 -8.57
#